data_AF-A0A2V5KYA2-F1
#
_entry.id   AF-A0A2V5KYA2-F1
#
_cell.length_a   1.000
_cell.length_b   1.000
_cell.length_c   1.000
_cell.angle_alpha   90.00
_cell.angle_beta   90.00
_cell.angle_gamma   90.00
#
_symmetry.space_group_name_H-M   'P 1'
#
loop_
_entity.id
_entity.type
_entity.pdbx_description
1 polymer ?
#
loop_
_entity_poly.entity_id
_entity_poly.type
_entity_poly.pdbx_seq_one_letter_code
_entity_poly.pdbx_strand_id
1 'polypeptide(L)'
;MKISRILILALVTACCIAAEPTWNPADAVKEAEQDIRTGHIKFYWAGSIASFPVGVPFDVAKKYPKADAGNGCVTNDIPLRERQEEYARRYNEKIYAYITQKH
;
A
#
# COMPACT_ATOMS: atom_id res chain seq x y z
N MET A 1 47.65 -0.74 11.17
CA MET A 1 46.83 -0.86 9.95
C MET A 1 45.39 -1.19 10.34
N LYS A 2 44.59 -0.16 10.66
CA LYS A 2 43.30 -0.30 11.37
C LYS A 2 42.13 0.43 10.67
N ILE A 3 42.31 0.82 9.41
CA ILE A 3 41.39 1.76 8.73
C ILE A 3 40.68 1.11 7.52
N SER A 4 41.15 -0.05 7.04
CA SER A 4 40.60 -0.68 5.82
C SER A 4 39.35 -1.53 6.01
N ARG A 5 38.80 -1.64 7.23
CA ARG A 5 37.63 -2.54 7.50
C ARG A 5 36.29 -1.83 7.63
N ILE A 6 36.23 -0.50 7.59
CA ILE A 6 35.00 0.26 7.87
C ILE A 6 34.27 0.71 6.58
N LEU A 7 34.92 0.58 5.40
CA LEU A 7 34.40 1.15 4.14
C LEU A 7 33.49 0.23 3.32
N ILE A 8 33.19 -1.00 3.76
CA ILE A 8 32.40 -1.96 2.96
C ILE A 8 30.94 -2.05 3.42
N LEU A 9 30.57 -1.47 4.57
CA LEU A 9 29.25 -1.70 5.18
C LEU A 9 28.22 -0.58 4.98
N ALA A 10 28.54 0.47 4.21
CA ALA A 10 27.73 1.68 4.18
C ALA A 10 27.59 2.26 2.77
N LEU A 11 26.98 1.53 1.81
CA LEU A 11 26.29 2.15 0.67
C LEU A 11 25.45 1.16 -0.17
N VAL A 12 24.63 0.32 0.48
CA VAL A 12 23.44 -0.23 -0.21
C VAL A 12 22.23 0.32 0.53
N THR A 13 22.14 1.65 0.59
CA THR A 13 20.85 2.33 0.64
C THR A 13 20.17 2.02 -0.69
N ALA A 14 19.59 0.83 -0.79
CA ALA A 14 18.56 0.54 -1.75
C ALA A 14 17.46 1.56 -1.49
N CYS A 15 17.44 2.63 -2.27
CA CYS A 15 16.24 3.40 -2.47
C CYS A 15 15.21 2.41 -3.00
N CYS A 16 14.45 1.80 -2.09
CA CYS A 16 13.19 1.17 -2.41
C CYS A 16 12.27 2.29 -2.86
N ILE A 17 12.46 2.76 -4.10
CA ILE A 17 11.40 3.44 -4.83
C ILE A 17 10.33 2.37 -4.90
N ALA A 18 9.31 2.49 -4.03
CA ALA A 18 8.15 1.64 -4.08
C ALA A 18 7.61 1.78 -5.51
N ALA A 19 7.77 0.74 -6.32
CA ALA A 19 7.25 0.74 -7.67
C ALA A 19 5.76 1.07 -7.56
N GLU A 20 5.27 1.98 -8.39
CA GLU A 20 3.85 2.26 -8.44
C GLU A 20 3.09 0.95 -8.67
N PRO A 21 1.97 0.71 -7.99
CA PRO A 21 1.22 -0.52 -8.16
C PRO A 21 0.89 -0.72 -9.63
N THR A 22 1.03 -1.95 -10.12
CA THR A 22 0.65 -2.33 -11.49
C THR A 22 -0.85 -2.20 -11.75
N TRP A 23 -1.63 -1.93 -10.69
CA TRP A 23 -3.10 -1.96 -10.64
C TRP A 23 -3.68 -3.28 -11.14
N ASN A 24 -2.87 -4.35 -11.12
CA ASN A 24 -3.32 -5.70 -11.37
C ASN A 24 -3.90 -6.28 -10.07
N PRO A 25 -5.20 -6.66 -10.03
CA PRO A 25 -5.82 -7.19 -8.82
C PRO A 25 -5.13 -8.44 -8.24
N ALA A 26 -4.36 -9.19 -9.04
CA ALA A 26 -3.58 -10.34 -8.57
C ALA A 26 -2.37 -9.93 -7.71
N ASP A 27 -1.81 -8.74 -7.95
CA ASP A 27 -0.66 -8.24 -7.21
C ASP A 27 -1.08 -7.59 -5.88
N ALA A 28 -2.32 -7.12 -5.77
CA ALA A 28 -2.89 -6.57 -4.53
C ALA A 28 -2.78 -7.54 -3.34
N VAL A 29 -3.13 -8.80 -3.56
CA VAL A 29 -3.08 -9.82 -2.49
C VAL A 29 -1.63 -10.14 -2.11
N LYS A 30 -0.72 -10.23 -3.10
CA LYS A 30 0.69 -10.49 -2.86
C LYS A 30 1.34 -9.34 -2.07
N GLU A 31 1.02 -8.11 -2.42
CA GLU A 31 1.48 -6.92 -1.69
C GLU A 31 0.95 -6.93 -0.26
N ALA A 32 -0.35 -7.19 -0.06
CA ALA A 32 -0.92 -7.27 1.29
C ALA A 32 -0.22 -8.34 2.15
N GLU A 33 0.06 -9.51 1.58
CA GLU A 33 0.79 -10.58 2.28
C GLU A 33 2.24 -10.19 2.59
N GLN A 34 2.92 -9.49 1.68
CA GLN A 34 4.26 -8.98 1.92
C GLN A 34 4.27 -7.90 3.01
N ASP A 35 3.33 -6.97 2.99
CA ASP A 35 3.18 -5.91 3.98
C ASP A 35 2.82 -6.49 5.35
N ILE A 36 1.98 -7.53 5.42
CA ILE A 36 1.72 -8.29 6.64
C ILE A 36 3.00 -8.91 7.20
N ARG A 37 3.79 -9.60 6.35
CA ARG A 37 5.04 -10.26 6.78
C ARG A 37 6.10 -9.25 7.24
N THR A 38 6.15 -8.09 6.62
CA THR A 38 7.16 -7.05 6.90
C THR A 38 6.70 -6.00 7.92
N GLY A 39 5.43 -6.05 8.33
CA GLY A 39 4.84 -5.08 9.27
C GLY A 39 4.50 -3.72 8.66
N HIS A 40 4.59 -3.56 7.33
CA HIS A 40 4.30 -2.31 6.62
C HIS A 40 2.81 -2.16 6.30
N ILE A 41 1.96 -2.28 7.31
CA ILE A 41 0.51 -2.19 7.15
C ILE A 41 0.09 -0.77 6.75
N LYS A 42 -0.73 -0.68 5.71
CA LYS A 42 -1.38 0.55 5.24
C LYS A 42 -2.81 0.24 4.77
N PHE A 43 -3.57 1.28 4.43
CA PHE A 43 -4.83 1.12 3.69
C PHE A 43 -4.82 2.00 2.45
N TYR A 44 -5.38 1.48 1.36
CA TYR A 44 -5.63 2.25 0.15
C TYR A 44 -6.92 3.07 0.26
N TRP A 45 -6.84 4.32 -0.18
CA TRP A 45 -7.92 5.29 -0.18
C TRP A 45 -8.19 5.72 -1.63
N ALA A 46 -9.46 5.86 -1.98
CA ALA A 46 -9.87 6.34 -3.29
C ALA A 46 -10.92 7.45 -3.13
N GLY A 47 -10.94 8.38 -4.09
CA GLY A 47 -11.94 9.43 -4.17
C GLY A 47 -11.41 10.70 -4.82
N SER A 48 -12.32 11.49 -5.37
CA SER A 48 -11.99 12.72 -6.10
C SER A 48 -11.99 13.96 -5.20
N ILE A 49 -13.16 14.34 -4.69
CA ILE A 49 -13.35 15.52 -3.81
C ILE A 49 -13.04 15.15 -2.35
N ALA A 50 -13.41 13.94 -1.95
CA ALA A 50 -13.11 13.37 -0.65
C ALA A 50 -12.67 11.93 -0.86
N SER A 51 -11.61 11.52 -0.17
CA SER A 51 -11.11 10.15 -0.22
C SER A 51 -11.59 9.34 0.98
N PHE A 52 -11.99 8.11 0.70
CA PHE A 52 -12.42 7.14 1.70
C PHE A 52 -11.62 5.85 1.57
N PRO A 53 -11.40 5.13 2.67
CA PRO A 53 -10.73 3.84 2.60
C PRO A 53 -11.64 2.85 1.87
N VAL A 54 -11.10 2.17 0.88
CA VAL A 54 -11.89 1.30 0.00
C VAL A 54 -12.26 0.03 0.76
N GLY A 55 -13.57 -0.23 0.91
CA GLY A 55 -14.10 -1.50 1.40
C GLY A 55 -13.89 -1.81 2.89
N VAL A 56 -13.43 -0.86 3.71
CA VAL A 56 -13.16 -1.08 5.14
C VAL A 56 -13.66 0.08 6.01
N PRO A 57 -13.93 -0.14 7.32
CA PRO A 57 -14.42 0.93 8.20
C PRO A 57 -13.42 2.07 8.35
N PHE A 58 -13.90 3.31 8.23
CA PHE A 58 -13.10 4.53 8.36
C PHE A 58 -12.34 4.59 9.71
N ASP A 59 -13.03 4.27 10.81
CA ASP A 59 -12.44 4.35 12.15
C ASP A 59 -11.30 3.37 12.39
N VAL A 60 -11.24 2.30 11.59
CA VAL A 60 -10.13 1.36 11.60
C VAL A 60 -9.02 1.88 10.72
N ALA A 61 -9.31 2.17 9.45
CA ALA A 61 -8.30 2.55 8.46
C ALA A 61 -7.57 3.87 8.81
N LYS A 62 -8.25 4.83 9.46
CA LYS A 62 -7.64 6.12 9.83
C LYS A 62 -6.49 6.00 10.84
N LYS A 63 -6.32 4.84 11.48
CA LYS A 63 -5.26 4.57 12.45
C LYS A 63 -3.94 4.13 11.80
N TYR A 64 -3.92 3.92 10.48
CA TYR A 64 -2.79 3.39 9.72
C TYR A 64 -2.36 4.36 8.62
N PRO A 65 -1.13 4.21 8.08
CA PRO A 65 -0.70 4.93 6.88
C PRO A 65 -1.70 4.81 5.73
N LYS A 66 -1.85 5.90 4.98
CA LYS A 66 -2.71 5.99 3.80
C LYS A 66 -1.87 5.79 2.53
N ALA A 67 -2.39 5.01 1.60
CA ALA A 67 -1.88 4.90 0.23
C ALA A 67 -2.95 5.36 -0.75
N ASP A 68 -2.55 6.01 -1.83
CA ASP A 68 -3.47 6.57 -2.81
C ASP A 68 -3.80 5.54 -3.91
N ALA A 69 -5.08 5.25 -4.10
CA ALA A 69 -5.61 4.44 -5.19
C ALA A 69 -6.52 5.29 -6.06
N GLY A 70 -5.94 6.32 -6.68
CA GLY A 70 -6.68 7.30 -7.49
C GLY A 70 -7.25 8.47 -6.68
N ASN A 71 -6.54 8.91 -5.64
CA ASN A 71 -6.86 10.17 -4.94
C ASN A 71 -6.36 11.37 -5.76
N GLY A 72 -7.25 12.29 -6.11
CA GLY A 72 -6.91 13.50 -6.88
C GLY A 72 -7.99 13.89 -7.89
N CYS A 73 -7.69 14.91 -8.70
CA CYS A 73 -8.61 15.44 -9.72
C CYS A 73 -9.20 14.31 -10.58
N VAL A 74 -10.46 14.48 -10.99
CA VAL A 74 -11.25 13.53 -11.78
C VAL A 74 -10.39 12.85 -12.85
N THR A 75 -10.03 11.59 -12.63
CA THR A 75 -9.42 10.80 -13.71
C THR A 75 -10.52 10.48 -14.71
N ASN A 76 -10.38 10.99 -15.93
CA ASN A 76 -11.28 10.66 -17.04
C ASN A 76 -11.04 9.22 -17.54
N ASP A 77 -9.98 8.55 -17.06
CA ASP A 77 -9.70 7.14 -17.33
C ASP A 77 -10.50 6.25 -16.36
N ILE A 78 -11.74 5.97 -16.73
CA ILE A 78 -12.65 5.10 -15.97
C ILE A 78 -12.07 3.68 -15.81
N PRO A 79 -11.53 3.02 -16.86
CA PRO A 79 -10.92 1.70 -16.71
C PRO A 79 -9.74 1.66 -15.73
N LEU A 80 -8.90 2.71 -15.68
CA LEU A 80 -7.85 2.80 -14.67
C LEU A 80 -8.44 2.92 -13.26
N ARG A 81 -9.44 3.78 -13.08
CA ARG A 81 -10.11 3.96 -11.79
C ARG A 81 -10.72 2.67 -11.26
N GLU A 82 -11.41 1.92 -12.10
CA GLU A 82 -11.98 0.61 -11.73
C GLU A 82 -10.89 -0.38 -11.29
N ARG A 83 -9.75 -0.40 -12.01
CA ARG A 83 -8.61 -1.25 -11.62
C ARG A 83 -7.98 -0.82 -10.30
N GLN A 84 -7.86 0.49 -10.05
CA GLN A 84 -7.36 1.04 -8.78
C GLN A 84 -8.29 0.71 -7.62
N GLU A 85 -9.60 0.90 -7.79
CA GLU A 85 -10.60 0.58 -6.77
C GLU A 85 -10.64 -0.92 -6.47
N GLU A 86 -10.62 -1.79 -7.48
CA GLU A 86 -10.60 -3.24 -7.29
C GLU A 86 -9.30 -3.73 -6.65
N TYR A 87 -8.15 -3.16 -7.04
CA TYR A 87 -6.87 -3.41 -6.41
C TYR A 87 -6.92 -3.04 -4.91
N ALA A 88 -7.36 -1.82 -4.61
CA ALA A 88 -7.48 -1.30 -3.24
C ALA A 88 -8.41 -2.16 -2.40
N ARG A 89 -9.56 -2.56 -2.95
CA ARG A 89 -10.54 -3.42 -2.28
C ARG A 89 -9.91 -4.75 -1.84
N ARG A 90 -9.24 -5.46 -2.75
CA ARG A 90 -8.61 -6.76 -2.45
C ARG A 90 -7.48 -6.65 -1.43
N TYR A 91 -6.64 -5.62 -1.58
CA TYR A 91 -5.56 -5.36 -0.63
C TYR A 91 -6.13 -5.08 0.77
N ASN A 92 -7.05 -4.11 0.87
CA ASN A 92 -7.62 -3.66 2.14
C ASN A 92 -8.41 -4.77 2.84
N GLU A 93 -9.16 -5.59 2.09
CA GLU A 93 -9.89 -6.75 2.63
C GLU A 93 -8.94 -7.73 3.34
N LYS A 94 -7.79 -8.05 2.71
CA LYS A 94 -6.78 -8.94 3.29
C LYS A 94 -6.12 -8.35 4.54
N ILE A 95 -5.75 -7.07 4.50
CA ILE A 95 -5.18 -6.37 5.66
C ILE A 95 -6.19 -6.30 6.81
N TYR A 96 -7.44 -5.95 6.51
CA TYR A 96 -8.50 -5.82 7.50
C TYR A 96 -8.79 -7.15 8.20
N ALA A 97 -8.86 -8.25 7.43
CA ALA A 97 -8.99 -9.59 8.00
C ALA A 97 -7.83 -9.95 8.93
N TYR A 98 -6.58 -9.63 8.54
CA TYR A 98 -5.41 -9.88 9.38
C TYR A 98 -5.44 -9.11 10.70
N ILE A 99 -5.73 -7.81 10.66
CA ILE A 99 -5.70 -6.98 11.88
C ILE A 99 -6.87 -7.29 12.82
N THR A 100 -8.03 -7.70 12.29
CA THR A 100 -9.20 -8.06 13.12
C THR A 100 -9.04 -9.41 13.80
N GLN A 101 -8.32 -10.37 13.21
CA GLN A 101 -8.02 -11.67 13.83
C GLN A 101 -6.95 -11.61 14.92
N LYS A 102 -6.13 -10.54 14.96
CA LYS A 102 -5.07 -10.37 15.96
C LYS A 102 -5.60 -9.80 17.30
N HIS A 103 -6.83 -9.32 17.33
CA HIS A 103 -7.52 -8.79 18.50
C HIS A 103 -8.41 -9.85 19.14
#